data_AF-A0A7C4ZL26-F1
#
_entry.id   AF-A0A7C4ZL26-F1
#
_cell.length_a   1.000
_cell.length_b   1.000
_cell.length_c   1.000
_cell.angle_alpha   90.00
_cell.angle_beta   90.00
_cell.angle_gamma   90.00
#
_symmetry.space_group_name_H-M   'P 1'
#
loop_
_entity.id
_entity.type
_entity.pdbx_description
1 polymer ?
#
loop_
_entity_poly.entity_id
_entity_poly.type
_entity_poly.pdbx_seq_one_letter_code
_entity_poly.pdbx_strand_id
1 'polypeptide(L)'
;MDQLRTTPASRAEGEIMSLRDRAPTGDPIPTIVHNTAVSSGASGGPLLDQCGRVIGVSTWHVSGPATNENRSVATQAAQLVQFLRDAGVSLSLASGPCA
;
A
#
# COMPACT_ATOMS: atom_id res chain seq x y z
N MET A 1 -26.53 -16.12 -5.93
CA MET A 1 -25.88 -15.00 -6.63
C MET A 1 -25.44 -14.02 -5.57
N ASP A 2 -24.14 -14.01 -5.29
CA ASP A 2 -23.53 -13.13 -4.29
C ASP A 2 -23.50 -11.71 -4.86
N GLN A 3 -24.29 -10.80 -4.27
CA GLN A 3 -24.27 -9.41 -4.68
C GLN A 3 -23.07 -8.76 -4.01
N LEU A 4 -22.02 -8.51 -4.80
CA LEU A 4 -20.89 -7.68 -4.42
C LEU A 4 -21.40 -6.27 -4.12
N ARG A 5 -21.79 -6.01 -2.87
CA ARG A 5 -22.13 -4.66 -2.42
C ARG A 5 -20.83 -3.90 -2.28
N THR A 6 -20.61 -2.94 -3.17
CA THR A 6 -19.46 -2.06 -3.10
C THR A 6 -19.61 -1.13 -1.90
N THR A 7 -18.86 -1.40 -0.84
CA THR A 7 -18.69 -0.46 0.26
C THR A 7 -17.90 0.75 -0.28
N PRO A 8 -18.27 1.99 0.08
CA PRO A 8 -17.45 3.15 -0.28
C PRO A 8 -16.02 2.98 0.25
N ALA A 9 -15.05 3.56 -0.47
CA ALA A 9 -13.65 3.53 -0.07
C ALA A 9 -13.49 4.11 1.34
N SER A 10 -12.84 3.36 2.22
CA SER A 10 -12.45 3.82 3.55
C SER A 10 -11.03 4.39 3.52
N ARG A 11 -10.75 5.36 4.40
CA ARG A 11 -9.42 5.97 4.55
C ARG A 11 -8.95 5.82 5.98
N ALA A 12 -7.70 5.41 6.14
CA ALA A 12 -6.99 5.37 7.41
C ALA A 12 -5.73 6.23 7.32
N GLU A 13 -5.34 6.84 8.43
CA GLU A 13 -4.15 7.68 8.54
C GLU A 13 -3.14 7.06 9.53
N GLY A 14 -1.88 7.40 9.33
CA GLY A 14 -0.76 6.86 10.09
C GLY A 14 0.56 7.26 9.46
N GLU A 15 1.64 6.66 9.94
CA GLU A 15 3.01 7.05 9.62
C GLU A 15 3.77 5.90 8.97
N ILE A 16 4.73 6.25 8.12
CA ILE A 16 5.73 5.31 7.63
C ILE A 16 6.72 5.04 8.77
N MET A 17 6.79 3.79 9.18
CA MET A 17 7.74 3.33 10.20
C MET A 17 9.10 3.01 9.59
N SER A 18 9.12 2.42 8.38
CA SER A 18 10.36 1.99 7.72
C SER A 18 10.17 1.79 6.23
N LEU A 19 11.24 1.97 5.46
CA LEU A 19 11.35 1.51 4.07
C LEU A 19 12.28 0.30 4.01
N ARG A 20 11.95 -0.69 3.20
CA ARG A 20 12.77 -1.90 3.03
C ARG A 20 12.93 -2.23 1.56
N ASP A 21 14.07 -2.80 1.20
CA ASP A 21 14.36 -3.23 -0.18
C ASP A 21 13.80 -4.62 -0.52
N ARG A 22 13.30 -5.35 0.48
CA ARG A 22 12.79 -6.71 0.34
C ARG A 22 11.44 -6.87 1.04
N ALA A 23 10.65 -7.81 0.54
CA ALA A 23 9.47 -8.29 1.22
C ALA A 23 9.88 -9.12 2.44
N PRO A 24 9.03 -9.23 3.47
CA PRO A 24 9.30 -10.11 4.61
C PRO A 24 9.43 -11.60 4.28
N THR A 25 9.00 -12.05 3.10
CA THR A 25 9.32 -13.38 2.55
C THR A 25 10.77 -13.52 2.08
N GLY A 26 11.50 -12.40 1.90
CA GLY A 26 12.86 -12.34 1.38
C GLY A 26 12.96 -11.93 -0.10
N ASP A 27 11.83 -11.92 -0.82
CA ASP A 27 11.77 -11.54 -2.23
C ASP A 27 12.26 -10.09 -2.45
N PRO A 28 12.92 -9.80 -3.59
CA PRO A 28 13.44 -8.46 -3.92
C PRO A 28 12.32 -7.51 -4.34
N ILE A 29 11.32 -7.34 -3.48
CA ILE A 29 10.17 -6.46 -3.65
C ILE A 29 10.29 -5.36 -2.59
N PRO A 30 10.61 -4.12 -2.97
CA PRO A 30 10.70 -3.03 -2.03
C PRO A 30 9.36 -2.76 -1.34
N THR A 31 9.39 -2.60 -0.02
CA THR A 31 8.20 -2.43 0.81
C THR A 31 8.25 -1.17 1.68
N ILE A 32 7.07 -0.73 2.11
CA ILE A 32 6.82 0.31 3.09
C ILE A 32 6.17 -0.37 4.29
N VAL A 33 6.73 -0.18 5.49
CA VAL A 33 6.13 -0.59 6.75
C VAL A 33 5.46 0.63 7.38
N HIS A 34 4.20 0.53 7.77
CA HIS A 34 3.43 1.63 8.34
C HIS A 34 2.49 1.15 9.47
N ASN A 35 2.00 2.07 10.30
CA ASN A 35 1.19 1.77 11.48
C ASN A 35 -0.31 2.10 11.32
N THR A 36 -0.76 2.51 10.13
CA THR A 36 -2.19 2.80 9.88
C THR A 36 -3.02 1.58 10.27
N ALA A 37 -4.12 1.79 10.99
CA ALA A 37 -5.07 0.73 11.32
C ALA A 37 -5.86 0.30 10.07
N VAL A 38 -5.31 -0.66 9.33
CA VAL A 38 -6.00 -1.26 8.18
C VAL A 38 -6.83 -2.45 8.64
N SER A 39 -8.06 -2.54 8.15
CA SER A 39 -8.92 -3.71 8.35
C SER A 39 -8.68 -4.76 7.28
N SER A 40 -9.25 -5.95 7.46
CA SER A 40 -9.42 -6.88 6.35
C SER A 40 -10.12 -6.19 5.17
N GLY A 41 -9.67 -6.52 3.94
CA GLY A 41 -10.17 -5.91 2.71
C GLY A 41 -9.41 -4.67 2.22
N ALA A 42 -8.47 -4.14 3.00
CA ALA A 42 -7.62 -3.02 2.54
C ALA A 42 -6.51 -3.44 1.55
N SER A 43 -6.19 -4.74 1.47
CA SER A 43 -5.21 -5.27 0.52
C SER A 43 -5.59 -4.91 -0.92
N GLY A 44 -4.61 -4.43 -1.69
CA GLY A 44 -4.79 -3.90 -3.05
C GLY A 44 -5.12 -2.40 -3.09
N GLY A 45 -5.48 -1.79 -1.96
CA GLY A 45 -5.74 -0.35 -1.87
C GLY A 45 -4.47 0.51 -1.96
N PRO A 46 -4.58 1.78 -2.39
CA PRO A 46 -3.44 2.68 -2.49
C PRO A 46 -3.03 3.25 -1.12
N LEU A 47 -1.72 3.35 -0.91
CA LEU A 47 -1.14 4.25 0.09
C LEU A 47 -0.91 5.61 -0.56
N LEU A 48 -1.44 6.66 0.06
CA LEU A 48 -1.35 8.02 -0.43
C LEU A 48 -0.46 8.87 0.47
N ASP A 49 0.35 9.75 -0.12
CA ASP A 49 0.96 10.85 0.62
C ASP A 49 -0.01 12.02 0.83
N GLN A 50 0.46 13.06 1.51
CA GLN A 50 -0.29 14.28 1.77
C GLN A 50 -0.73 15.06 0.51
N CYS A 51 -0.09 14.83 -0.64
CA CYS A 51 -0.50 15.42 -1.92
C CYS A 51 -1.52 14.52 -2.66
N GLY A 52 -1.92 13.38 -2.09
CA GLY A 52 -2.80 12.40 -2.74
C GLY A 52 -2.10 11.53 -3.79
N ARG A 53 -0.75 11.50 -3.82
CA ARG A 53 0.00 10.67 -4.76
C ARG A 53 0.11 9.25 -4.23
N VAL A 54 -0.01 8.27 -5.13
CA VAL A 54 0.20 6.85 -4.76
C VAL A 54 1.68 6.60 -4.51
N ILE A 55 2.01 6.23 -3.27
CA ILE A 55 3.38 5.88 -2.85
C ILE A 55 3.56 4.37 -2.62
N GLY A 56 2.46 3.62 -2.51
CA GLY A 56 2.50 2.16 -2.42
C GLY A 56 1.13 1.51 -2.58
N VAL A 57 1.11 0.18 -2.54
CA VAL A 57 -0.10 -0.65 -2.58
C VAL A 57 -0.11 -1.54 -1.36
N SER A 58 -1.14 -1.44 -0.52
CA SER A 58 -1.27 -2.27 0.68
C SER A 58 -1.33 -3.75 0.30
N THR A 59 -0.56 -4.60 0.98
CA THR A 59 -0.50 -6.03 0.67
C THR A 59 -0.97 -6.89 1.82
N TRP A 60 -0.43 -6.69 3.01
CA TRP A 60 -0.78 -7.48 4.20
C TRP A 60 -0.48 -6.71 5.49
N HIS A 61 -1.00 -7.21 6.60
CA HIS A 61 -0.75 -6.66 7.93
C HIS A 61 -0.55 -7.78 8.94
N VAL A 62 0.17 -7.46 10.01
CA VAL A 62 0.26 -8.26 11.22
C VAL A 62 -0.50 -7.53 12.31
N SER A 63 -1.48 -8.22 12.88
CA SER A 63 -2.23 -7.77 14.03
C SER A 63 -2.35 -8.92 15.01
N GLY A 64 -1.87 -8.74 16.24
CA GLY A 64 -1.90 -9.78 17.27
C GLY A 64 -2.08 -9.19 18.67
N PRO A 65 -3.11 -9.60 19.44
CA PRO A 65 -3.32 -9.10 20.79
C PRO A 65 -2.18 -9.48 21.75
N ALA A 66 -1.44 -10.56 21.45
CA ALA A 66 -0.30 -11.02 22.25
C ALA A 66 1.00 -10.23 21.99
N THR A 67 1.15 -9.61 20.82
CA THR A 67 2.39 -8.92 20.43
C THR A 67 2.29 -7.40 20.55
N ASN A 68 1.09 -6.86 20.80
CA ASN A 68 0.77 -5.42 20.72
C ASN A 68 1.28 -4.79 19.41
N GLU A 69 1.38 -5.61 18.36
CA GLU A 69 1.94 -5.23 17.08
C GLU A 69 0.80 -4.89 16.14
N ASN A 70 0.79 -3.65 15.67
CA ASN A 70 -0.04 -3.20 14.56
C ASN A 70 0.90 -2.68 13.48
N ARG A 71 1.28 -3.56 12.56
CA ARG A 71 2.14 -3.22 11.43
C ARG A 71 1.51 -3.67 10.15
N SER A 72 1.51 -2.77 9.18
CA SER A 72 1.03 -3.00 7.84
C SER A 72 2.16 -2.85 6.85
N VAL A 73 2.09 -3.62 5.78
CA VAL A 73 3.08 -3.67 4.73
C VAL A 73 2.42 -3.31 3.41
N ALA A 74 3.07 -2.43 2.66
CA ALA A 74 2.71 -2.07 1.30
C ALA A 74 3.90 -2.30 0.37
N THR A 75 3.63 -2.70 -0.87
CA THR A 75 4.63 -2.71 -1.94
C THR A 75 4.86 -1.27 -2.40
N GLN A 76 6.12 -0.86 -2.59
CA GLN A 76 6.43 0.50 -3.05
C GLN A 76 5.91 0.76 -4.47
N ALA A 77 5.46 1.99 -4.73
CA ALA A 77 4.88 2.38 -6.02
C ALA A 77 5.82 2.15 -7.22
N ALA A 78 7.14 2.19 -7.04
CA ALA A 78 8.10 1.87 -8.10
C ALA A 78 7.85 0.48 -8.71
N GLN A 79 7.47 -0.50 -7.88
CA GLN A 79 7.18 -1.84 -8.36
C GLN A 79 5.84 -1.93 -9.08
N LEU A 80 4.84 -1.14 -8.66
CA LEU A 80 3.59 -0.99 -9.40
C LEU A 80 3.84 -0.35 -10.78
N VAL A 81 4.67 0.69 -10.83
CA VAL A 81 5.04 1.36 -12.09
C VAL A 81 5.72 0.37 -13.03
N GLN A 82 6.67 -0.43 -12.54
CA GLN A 82 7.34 -1.45 -13.35
C GLN A 82 6.33 -2.48 -13.89
N PHE A 83 5.50 -3.05 -13.01
CA PHE A 83 4.46 -4.01 -13.38
C PHE A 83 3.52 -3.47 -14.47
N LEU A 84 3.06 -2.23 -14.32
CA LEU A 84 2.15 -1.60 -15.28
C LEU A 84 2.85 -1.30 -16.61
N ARG A 85 4.13 -0.90 -16.60
CA ARG A 85 4.92 -0.72 -17.82
C ARG A 85 5.12 -2.04 -18.57
N ASP A 86 5.44 -3.12 -17.87
CA ASP A 86 5.60 -4.45 -18.46
C ASP A 86 4.30 -4.95 -19.09
N ALA A 87 3.15 -4.54 -18.52
CA ALA A 87 1.82 -4.79 -19.08
C ALA A 87 1.43 -3.84 -20.23
N GLY A 88 2.29 -2.90 -20.64
CA GLY A 88 2.01 -1.94 -21.71
C GLY A 88 1.00 -0.85 -21.33
N VAL A 89 0.74 -0.64 -20.04
CA VAL A 89 -0.19 0.38 -19.55
C VAL A 89 0.46 1.75 -19.59
N SER A 90 -0.22 2.73 -20.18
CA SER A 90 0.19 4.14 -20.14
C SER A 90 -0.12 4.74 -18.77
N LEU A 91 0.88 5.37 -18.14
CA LEU A 91 0.80 5.89 -16.77
C LEU A 91 1.14 7.37 -16.73
N SER A 92 0.39 8.13 -15.93
CA SER A 92 0.77 9.50 -15.55
C SER A 92 1.49 9.47 -14.21
N LEU A 93 2.78 9.83 -14.22
CA LEU A 93 3.55 9.97 -12.99
C LEU A 93 3.36 11.39 -12.43
N ALA A 94 2.93 11.48 -11.17
CA ALA A 94 2.87 12.74 -10.47
C ALA A 94 4.29 13.29 -10.26
N SER A 95 4.54 14.52 -10.69
CA SER A 95 5.80 15.23 -10.50
C SER A 95 5.54 16.67 -10.04
N GLY A 96 6.49 17.26 -9.34
CA GLY A 96 6.36 18.62 -8.80
C GLY A 96 5.77 18.70 -7.38
N PRO A 97 5.52 19.92 -6.88
CA PRO A 97 4.91 20.17 -5.57
C PRO A 97 3.47 19.67 -5.50
N CYS A 98 2.88 19.63 -4.30
CA CYS A 98 1.44 19.40 -4.18
C CYS A 98 0.67 20.48 -4.99
N ALA A 99 -0.44 20.08 -5.61
CA ALA A 99 -1.32 20.99 -6.34
C ALA A 99 -2.09 21.93 -5.40
#